data_AF-A0A4R2B590-F1
#
_entry.id   AF-A0A4R2B590-F1
#
_cell.length_a   1.000
_cell.length_b   1.000
_cell.length_c   1.000
_cell.angle_alpha   90.00
_cell.angle_beta   90.00
_cell.angle_gamma   90.00
#
_symmetry.space_group_name_H-M   'P 1'
#
loop_
_entity.id
_entity.type
_entity.pdbx_description
1 polymer ?
#
loop_
_entity_poly.entity_id
_entity_poly.type
_entity_poly.pdbx_seq_one_letter_code
_entity_poly.pdbx_strand_id
1 'polypeptide(L)'
;MEKNQQAIDSLRKAIVQYWEIQDDFTEMEQDNPPFDSVINHMYKAMEALIPTAFDFVSDYIEHYTTEELIFIDEKLKGKQFDVFGYDRTTGILRLDSDQYSYTFNIKDSDIDLMSETSNNQ
;
A
#
# COMPACT_ATOMS: atom_id res chain seq x y z
N MET A 1 13.32 -10.28 -9.32
CA MET A 1 12.80 -9.95 -7.98
C MET A 1 13.70 -8.98 -7.26
N GLU A 2 14.97 -9.31 -7.02
CA GLU A 2 15.90 -8.48 -6.22
C GLU A 2 16.00 -7.00 -6.66
N LYS A 3 16.05 -6.73 -7.98
CA LYS A 3 16.03 -5.34 -8.51
C LYS A 3 14.71 -4.60 -8.26
N ASN A 4 13.58 -5.30 -8.33
CA ASN A 4 12.27 -4.69 -8.06
C ASN A 4 12.12 -4.42 -6.56
N GLN A 5 12.65 -5.29 -5.71
CA GLN A 5 12.62 -5.13 -4.26
C GLN A 5 13.41 -3.90 -3.81
N GLN A 6 14.60 -3.69 -4.35
CA GLN A 6 15.40 -2.48 -4.10
C GLN A 6 14.70 -1.20 -4.60
N ALA A 7 14.02 -1.27 -5.75
CA ALA A 7 13.28 -0.14 -6.31
C ALA A 7 12.05 0.22 -5.45
N ILE A 8 11.26 -0.78 -5.03
CA ILE A 8 10.11 -0.59 -4.14
C ILE A 8 10.58 0.01 -2.81
N ASP A 9 11.62 -0.54 -2.19
CA ASP A 9 12.12 -0.04 -0.91
C ASP A 9 12.61 1.42 -1.01
N SER A 10 13.31 1.76 -2.09
CA SER A 10 13.79 3.12 -2.34
C SER A 10 12.63 4.11 -2.53
N LEU A 11 11.62 3.74 -3.34
CA LEU A 11 10.47 4.59 -3.60
C LEU A 11 9.59 4.77 -2.35
N ARG A 12 9.34 3.70 -1.61
CA ARG A 12 8.58 3.75 -0.36
C ARG A 12 9.24 4.71 0.63
N LYS A 13 10.55 4.56 0.88
CA LYS A 13 11.29 5.45 1.78
C LYS A 13 11.24 6.90 1.32
N ALA A 14 11.35 7.16 0.03
CA ALA A 14 11.28 8.52 -0.50
C ALA A 14 9.89 9.15 -0.34
N ILE A 15 8.81 8.37 -0.49
CA ILE A 15 7.44 8.82 -0.23
C ILE A 15 7.26 9.18 1.26
N VAL A 16 7.70 8.31 2.17
CA VAL A 16 7.59 8.54 3.62
C VAL A 16 8.36 9.79 4.05
N GLN A 17 9.62 9.90 3.64
CA GLN A 17 10.46 11.08 3.97
C GLN A 17 9.86 12.38 3.43
N TYR A 18 9.20 12.32 2.28
CA TYR A 18 8.54 13.48 1.70
C TYR A 18 7.38 13.96 2.58
N TRP A 19 6.55 13.04 3.08
CA TRP A 19 5.46 13.38 4.01
C TRP A 19 5.96 13.96 5.32
N GLU A 20 7.02 13.38 5.91
CA GLU A 20 7.65 13.93 7.12
C GLU A 20 8.09 15.38 6.91
N ILE A 21 8.74 15.67 5.77
CA ILE A 21 9.15 17.04 5.42
C ILE A 21 7.94 17.96 5.22
N GLN A 22 6.89 17.48 4.56
CA GLN A 22 5.68 18.26 4.32
C GLN A 22 4.96 18.62 5.63
N ASP A 23 4.91 17.69 6.57
CA ASP A 23 4.34 17.91 7.90
C ASP A 23 5.18 18.95 8.67
N ASP A 24 6.51 18.82 8.65
CA ASP A 24 7.43 19.80 9.26
C ASP A 24 7.22 21.22 8.70
N PHE A 25 7.07 21.37 7.38
CA PHE A 25 6.79 22.67 6.74
C PHE A 25 5.43 23.24 7.13
N THR A 26 4.43 22.37 7.26
CA THR A 26 3.07 22.75 7.67
C THR A 26 3.07 23.25 9.12
N GLU A 27 3.81 22.59 10.01
CA GLU A 27 3.99 23.03 11.41
C GLU A 27 4.71 24.38 11.54
N MET A 28 5.60 24.70 10.59
CA MET A 28 6.34 25.98 10.58
C MET A 28 5.56 27.16 9.97
N GLU A 29 4.28 26.97 9.60
CA GLU A 29 3.45 27.97 8.88
C GLU A 29 4.14 28.54 7.62
N GLN A 30 5.03 27.76 6.99
CA GLN A 30 5.72 28.18 5.76
C GLN A 30 4.91 27.77 4.53
N ASP A 31 4.92 28.62 3.50
CA ASP A 31 4.34 28.29 2.20
C ASP A 31 4.99 27.00 1.67
N ASN A 32 4.17 25.95 1.54
CA ASN A 32 4.60 24.63 1.13
C ASN A 32 5.18 24.70 -0.29
N PRO A 33 6.43 24.26 -0.54
CA PRO A 33 7.00 24.29 -1.89
C PRO A 33 6.25 23.35 -2.84
N PRO A 34 6.12 23.68 -4.14
CA PRO A 34 5.30 22.94 -5.10
C PRO A 34 6.01 21.66 -5.55
N PHE A 35 6.01 20.65 -4.70
CA PHE A 35 6.63 19.35 -4.97
C PHE A 35 5.62 18.25 -5.32
N ASP A 36 4.34 18.59 -5.53
CA ASP A 36 3.28 17.67 -5.97
C ASP A 36 3.67 16.85 -7.22
N SER A 37 4.52 17.43 -8.08
CA SER A 37 5.06 16.72 -9.25
C SER A 37 5.98 15.57 -8.87
N VAL A 38 6.79 15.70 -7.82
CA VAL A 38 7.76 14.68 -7.40
C VAL A 38 7.03 13.50 -6.75
N ILE A 39 6.11 13.77 -5.82
CA ILE A 39 5.31 12.73 -5.17
C ILE A 39 4.47 11.95 -6.18
N ASN A 40 3.88 12.63 -7.16
CA ASN A 40 3.14 11.98 -8.24
C ASN A 40 4.04 11.08 -9.13
N HIS A 41 5.29 11.48 -9.40
CA HIS A 41 6.24 10.61 -10.11
C HIS A 41 6.60 9.37 -9.29
N MET A 42 6.77 9.50 -7.98
CA MET A 42 7.06 8.37 -7.10
C MET A 42 5.87 7.40 -7.03
N TYR A 43 4.65 7.92 -6.95
CA TYR A 43 3.44 7.12 -6.98
C TYR A 43 3.27 6.35 -8.28
N LYS A 44 3.45 6.97 -9.44
CA LYS A 44 3.42 6.27 -10.74
C LYS A 44 4.48 5.19 -10.87
N ALA A 45 5.67 5.42 -10.32
CA ALA A 45 6.73 4.41 -10.31
C ALA A 45 6.37 3.23 -9.41
N MET A 46 5.72 3.49 -8.27
CA MET A 46 5.23 2.46 -7.36
C MET A 46 4.07 1.67 -7.96
N GLU A 47 3.11 2.35 -8.58
CA GLU A 47 2.00 1.75 -9.35
C GLU A 47 2.52 0.78 -10.41
N ALA A 48 3.58 1.14 -11.13
CA ALA A 48 4.18 0.25 -12.12
C ALA A 48 4.85 -1.00 -11.51
N LEU A 49 5.25 -0.95 -10.23
CA LEU A 49 5.95 -2.05 -9.55
C LEU A 49 4.99 -3.01 -8.84
N ILE A 50 3.89 -2.50 -8.29
CA ILE A 50 2.84 -3.25 -7.57
C ILE A 50 1.44 -2.91 -8.10
N PRO A 51 1.17 -3.10 -9.41
CA PRO A 51 -0.01 -2.54 -10.07
C PRO A 51 -1.34 -3.06 -9.56
N THR A 52 -1.36 -4.23 -8.90
CA THR A 52 -2.58 -4.80 -8.35
C THR A 52 -2.82 -4.30 -6.94
N ALA A 53 -1.77 -4.17 -6.13
CA ALA A 53 -1.89 -3.71 -4.74
C ALA A 53 -1.92 -2.18 -4.60
N PHE A 54 -1.43 -1.45 -5.59
CA PHE A 54 -1.17 -0.01 -5.47
C PHE A 54 -2.38 0.80 -4.99
N ASP A 55 -3.55 0.58 -5.61
CA ASP A 55 -4.79 1.28 -5.25
C ASP A 55 -5.21 1.04 -3.79
N PHE A 56 -4.80 -0.08 -3.20
CA PHE A 56 -5.15 -0.49 -1.84
C PHE A 56 -4.19 0.06 -0.79
N VAL A 57 -2.91 0.23 -1.16
CA VAL A 57 -1.83 0.54 -0.22
C VAL A 57 -1.27 1.94 -0.37
N SER A 58 -1.59 2.67 -1.44
CA SER A 58 -1.02 3.99 -1.75
C SER A 58 -1.26 5.04 -0.67
N ASP A 59 -2.42 5.00 -0.02
CA ASP A 59 -2.80 5.87 1.11
C ASP A 59 -2.14 5.49 2.45
N TYR A 60 -1.41 4.37 2.48
CA TYR A 60 -0.93 3.70 3.71
C TYR A 60 0.46 3.10 3.54
N ILE A 61 1.20 3.57 2.55
CA ILE A 61 2.42 2.91 2.09
C ILE A 61 3.52 2.90 3.16
N GLU A 62 3.46 3.83 4.12
CA GLU A 62 4.30 3.94 5.31
C GLU A 62 4.10 2.78 6.30
N HIS A 63 2.93 2.14 6.29
CA HIS A 63 2.59 1.05 7.22
C HIS A 63 3.01 -0.34 6.73
N TYR A 64 3.53 -0.44 5.51
CA TYR A 64 3.89 -1.72 4.90
C TYR A 64 5.38 -1.79 4.63
N THR A 65 5.98 -2.93 4.94
CA THR A 65 7.29 -3.34 4.44
C THR A 65 7.24 -3.65 2.95
N THR A 66 8.41 -3.61 2.32
CA THR A 66 8.56 -4.00 0.92
C THR A 66 8.09 -5.44 0.67
N GLU A 67 8.32 -6.35 1.62
CA GLU A 67 7.93 -7.76 1.51
C GLU A 67 6.42 -7.93 1.59
N GLU A 68 5.77 -7.20 2.49
CA GLU A 68 4.31 -7.12 2.61
C GLU A 68 3.66 -6.56 1.35
N LEU A 69 4.19 -5.48 0.78
CA LEU A 69 3.69 -4.89 -0.47
C LEU A 69 3.75 -5.88 -1.64
N ILE A 70 4.86 -6.62 -1.76
CA ILE A 70 5.03 -7.66 -2.77
C ILE A 70 4.06 -8.81 -2.52
N PHE A 71 3.95 -9.26 -1.26
CA PHE A 71 3.05 -10.36 -0.89
C PHE A 71 1.59 -10.03 -1.21
N ILE A 72 1.13 -8.82 -0.89
CA ILE A 72 -0.21 -8.36 -1.26
C ILE A 72 -0.37 -8.39 -2.78
N ASP A 73 0.53 -7.74 -3.55
CA ASP A 73 0.41 -7.68 -5.02
C ASP A 73 0.35 -9.07 -5.66
N GLU A 74 1.19 -10.00 -5.19
CA GLU A 74 1.19 -11.39 -5.66
C GLU A 74 -0.10 -12.15 -5.32
N LYS A 75 -0.66 -11.94 -4.12
CA LYS A 75 -1.92 -12.57 -3.71
C LYS A 75 -3.12 -12.06 -4.49
N LEU A 76 -3.07 -10.79 -4.89
CA LEU A 76 -4.13 -10.16 -5.66
C LEU A 76 -4.02 -10.41 -7.16
N LYS A 77 -2.83 -10.73 -7.65
CA LYS A 77 -2.53 -10.89 -9.07
C LYS A 77 -3.48 -11.88 -9.76
N GLY A 78 -4.10 -11.42 -10.85
CA GLY A 78 -5.00 -12.24 -11.68
C GLY A 78 -6.40 -12.43 -11.10
N LYS A 79 -6.75 -11.70 -10.03
CA LYS A 79 -8.07 -11.70 -9.41
C LYS A 79 -8.63 -10.28 -9.41
N GLN A 80 -9.92 -10.13 -9.64
CA GLN A 80 -10.61 -8.84 -9.46
C GLN A 80 -11.19 -8.81 -8.05
N PHE A 81 -10.90 -7.75 -7.29
CA PHE A 81 -11.43 -7.53 -5.96
C PHE A 81 -12.15 -6.19 -5.89
N ASP A 82 -13.28 -6.18 -5.20
CA ASP A 82 -13.88 -4.97 -4.66
C ASP A 82 -13.34 -4.75 -3.24
N VAL A 83 -12.79 -3.56 -2.97
CA VAL A 83 -12.40 -3.16 -1.61
C VAL A 83 -13.65 -2.99 -0.77
N PHE A 84 -13.85 -3.84 0.23
CA PHE A 84 -15.02 -3.75 1.11
C PHE A 84 -14.77 -2.91 2.37
N GLY A 85 -13.51 -2.78 2.80
CA GLY A 85 -13.13 -1.86 3.86
C GLY A 85 -11.81 -2.19 4.54
N TYR A 86 -11.15 -1.12 5.02
CA TYR A 86 -9.99 -1.18 5.91
C TYR A 86 -10.36 -0.59 7.26
N ASP A 87 -10.27 -1.38 8.32
CA ASP A 87 -10.46 -0.92 9.70
C ASP A 87 -9.10 -0.64 10.35
N ARG A 88 -8.77 0.66 10.41
CA ARG A 88 -7.55 1.19 11.02
C ARG A 88 -7.39 0.86 12.50
N THR A 89 -8.49 0.68 13.25
CA THR A 89 -8.41 0.41 14.70
C THR A 89 -7.97 -1.03 14.96
N THR A 90 -8.37 -1.93 14.07
CA THR A 90 -8.09 -3.36 14.22
C THR A 90 -6.93 -3.84 13.37
N GLY A 91 -6.51 -3.05 12.37
CA GLY A 91 -5.53 -3.45 11.36
C GLY A 91 -6.13 -4.40 10.32
N ILE A 92 -7.45 -4.50 10.22
CA ILE A 92 -8.10 -5.51 9.39
C ILE A 92 -8.39 -4.95 8.00
N LEU A 93 -7.82 -5.57 6.97
CA LEU A 93 -8.16 -5.33 5.56
C LEU A 93 -9.06 -6.45 5.06
N ARG A 94 -10.23 -6.11 4.52
CA ARG A 94 -11.15 -7.05 3.89
C ARG A 94 -11.26 -6.78 2.39
N LEU A 95 -10.93 -7.79 1.61
CA LEU A 95 -11.05 -7.78 0.15
C LEU A 95 -12.08 -8.83 -0.25
N ASP A 96 -13.12 -8.41 -0.95
CA ASP A 96 -14.13 -9.34 -1.44
C ASP A 96 -14.13 -9.35 -2.96
N SER A 97 -14.57 -10.46 -3.53
CA SER A 97 -14.75 -10.65 -4.96
C SER A 97 -15.85 -11.67 -5.15
N ASP A 98 -16.36 -11.77 -6.38
CA ASP A 98 -17.38 -12.78 -6.73
C ASP A 98 -16.95 -14.21 -6.38
N GLN A 99 -15.64 -14.49 -6.31
CA GLN A 99 -15.10 -15.83 -6.12
C GLN A 99 -14.40 -16.04 -4.78
N TYR A 100 -13.94 -14.97 -4.13
CA TYR A 100 -13.08 -15.04 -2.97
C TYR A 100 -13.30 -13.90 -1.99
N SER A 101 -13.27 -14.23 -0.70
CA SER A 101 -13.18 -13.26 0.39
C SER A 101 -11.85 -13.47 1.12
N TYR A 102 -11.05 -12.41 1.22
CA TYR A 102 -9.80 -12.37 1.97
C TYR A 102 -9.93 -11.40 3.14
N THR A 103 -9.48 -11.84 4.31
CA THR A 103 -9.27 -10.96 5.46
C THR A 103 -7.81 -11.03 5.85
N PHE A 104 -7.14 -9.88 5.83
CA PHE A 104 -5.78 -9.72 6.31
C PHE A 104 -5.81 -8.99 7.66
N ASN A 105 -4.95 -9.40 8.58
CA ASN A 105 -4.60 -8.62 9.75
C ASN A 105 -3.22 -8.01 9.50
N ILE A 106 -3.16 -6.70 9.58
CA ILE A 106 -2.01 -5.87 9.23
C ILE A 106 -1.67 -5.12 10.51
N LYS A 107 -0.71 -5.64 11.28
CA LYS A 107 -0.25 -5.02 12.54
C LYS A 107 1.25 -5.00 12.58
N ASP A 108 1.81 -3.85 12.96
CA ASP A 108 3.22 -3.71 13.29
C ASP A 108 4.19 -4.27 12.23
N SER A 109 3.85 -4.19 10.94
CA SER A 109 4.62 -4.74 9.81
C SER A 109 4.58 -6.27 9.63
N ASP A 110 3.62 -6.94 10.26
CA ASP A 110 3.24 -8.32 9.97
C ASP A 110 1.88 -8.35 9.26
N ILE A 111 1.84 -8.95 8.06
CA ILE A 111 0.60 -9.34 7.36
C ILE A 111 0.33 -10.82 7.61
N ASP A 112 -0.76 -11.07 8.32
CA ASP A 112 -1.33 -12.40 8.45
C ASP A 112 -2.62 -12.52 7.63
N LEU A 113 -2.67 -13.53 6.77
CA LEU A 113 -3.93 -13.94 6.14
C LEU A 113 -4.79 -14.65 7.19
N MET A 114 -5.81 -13.97 7.68
CA MET A 114 -6.72 -14.47 8.72
C MET A 114 -7.73 -15.48 8.17
N SER A 115 -8.23 -15.24 6.96
CA SER A 115 -9.19 -16.14 6.30
C SER A 115 -9.20 -15.96 4.79
N GLU A 116 -9.31 -17.07 4.09
CA GLU A 116 -9.59 -17.16 2.65
C GLU A 116 -10.84 -18.04 2.47
N THR A 117 -11.90 -17.46 1.92
CA THR A 117 -13.16 -18.18 1.66
C THR A 117 -13.44 -18.16 0.17
N SER A 118 -13.77 -19.31 -0.43
CA SER A 118 -14.27 -19.34 -1.81
C SER A 118 -15.79 -19.17 -1.80
N ASN A 119 -16.28 -18.23 -2.60
CA ASN A 119 -17.70 -17.85 -2.69
C ASN A 119 -18.47 -18.70 -3.72
N ASN A 120 -17.86 -19.75 -4.28
CA ASN A 120 -18.52 -20.65 -5.24
C ASN A 120 -19.66 -21.42 -4.55
N GLN A 121 -20.88 -20.93 -4.72
CA GLN A 121 -22.13 -21.68 -4.53
C GLN A 121 -22.41 -22.63 -5.69
#